data_AF-A0AAU9WG58-F1
#
_entry.id   AF-A0AAU9WG58-F1
#
_cell.length_a   1.000
_cell.length_b   1.000
_cell.length_c   1.000
_cell.angle_alpha   90.00
_cell.angle_beta   90.00
_cell.angle_gamma   90.00
#
_symmetry.space_group_name_H-M   'P 1'
#
loop_
_entity.id
_entity.type
_entity.pdbx_description
1 polymer ?
#
loop_
_entity_poly.entity_id
_entity_poly.type
_entity_poly.pdbx_seq_one_letter_code
_entity_poly.pdbx_strand_id
1 'polypeptide(L)'
;MHVATLRLVLYLMVCCDLWLARSQKLQLDSIDQSELVRKARQIRQHRQVRQTRQLRQEQDKETKCKFKFALLDFPPYIMNQSINQGFMYQTLTWFVDMVCFGREATDPIACKMVPVFVQNQDEMVKLIKNGSVDFGFPILSDAKQKLTGLDSVTLTRTFVSSGCSMIVNLKQCKAESREQLFTSITSQWPILAYIILLSGISGVIIWLLEHRSNASQFSPLFTKGSPEGFWWAVESLTTVGYGDKTPKTFCGRSFGIIWILIGAITLSLFTALFINVIQASQDGTRCRDIGGKKVGVSNKNPETHIVAMELDADFVKFNNLDEMQESLSQGIIGRVMVDRNTAFHFLDKSGLKRNRQIRMIRNIDYPMEYYLAHVSHDVMASPNDTNDSDDEVLARKTQLSVCGESLKELSADVMAVAKDTAKEQLIPAELKTADLSDEMEGLFSTGSQMTKFILLALLGILTFLMIIGKLWEVYTNCKPTVRKKRKGNYFLN
;
A
#
# COMPACT_ATOMS: atom_id res chain seq x y z
N MET A 1 30.82 -49.47 -18.52
CA MET A 1 29.89 -48.32 -18.38
C MET A 1 28.43 -48.71 -18.07
N HIS A 2 27.98 -49.97 -18.20
CA HIS A 2 26.57 -50.34 -17.96
C HIS A 2 26.17 -50.64 -16.50
N VAL A 3 27.11 -50.88 -15.59
CA VAL A 3 26.80 -51.23 -14.18
C VAL A 3 26.52 -49.99 -13.32
N ALA A 4 27.17 -48.86 -13.63
CA ALA A 4 26.99 -47.62 -12.88
C ALA A 4 25.62 -46.97 -13.15
N THR A 5 25.12 -47.05 -14.40
CA THR A 5 23.80 -46.55 -14.78
C THR A 5 22.67 -47.36 -14.15
N LEU A 6 22.84 -48.69 -14.02
CA LEU A 6 21.83 -49.55 -13.40
C LEU A 6 21.69 -49.27 -11.89
N ARG A 7 22.81 -49.04 -11.19
CA ARG A 7 22.80 -48.69 -9.75
C ARG A 7 22.16 -47.32 -9.49
N LEU A 8 22.36 -46.35 -10.38
CA LEU A 8 21.74 -45.02 -10.26
C LEU A 8 20.21 -45.09 -10.41
N VAL A 9 19.72 -45.90 -11.36
CA VAL A 9 18.27 -46.09 -11.59
C VAL A 9 17.62 -46.82 -10.42
N LEU A 10 18.27 -47.84 -9.87
CA LEU A 10 17.78 -48.53 -8.67
C LEU A 10 17.72 -47.62 -7.45
N TYR A 11 18.70 -46.73 -7.28
CA TYR A 11 18.69 -45.75 -6.19
C TYR A 11 17.55 -44.72 -6.33
N LEU A 12 17.31 -44.25 -7.55
CA LEU A 12 16.21 -43.32 -7.84
C LEU A 12 14.83 -43.95 -7.61
N MET A 13 14.66 -45.24 -7.95
CA MET A 13 13.41 -45.97 -7.70
C MET A 13 13.15 -46.16 -6.20
N VAL A 14 14.17 -46.56 -5.43
CA VAL A 14 14.04 -46.70 -3.96
C VAL A 14 13.76 -45.36 -3.28
N CYS A 15 14.37 -44.26 -3.75
CA CYS A 15 14.05 -42.91 -3.25
C CYS A 15 12.61 -42.48 -3.59
N CYS A 16 12.09 -42.84 -4.76
CA CYS A 16 10.70 -42.57 -5.14
C CYS A 16 9.72 -43.32 -4.24
N ASP A 17 9.98 -44.61 -3.95
CA ASP A 17 9.11 -45.41 -3.10
C ASP A 17 9.13 -44.94 -1.64
N LEU A 18 10.28 -44.51 -1.12
CA LEU A 18 10.38 -43.87 0.20
C LEU A 18 9.66 -42.52 0.26
N TRP A 19 9.70 -41.74 -0.82
CA TRP A 19 9.00 -40.46 -0.89
C TRP A 19 7.48 -40.65 -0.99
N LEU A 20 7.02 -41.63 -1.77
CA LEU A 20 5.61 -42.02 -1.86
C LEU A 20 5.08 -42.56 -0.52
N ALA A 21 5.85 -43.40 0.17
CA ALA A 21 5.49 -43.91 1.49
C ALA A 21 5.42 -42.80 2.55
N ARG A 22 6.33 -41.81 2.50
CA ARG A 22 6.32 -40.64 3.39
C ARG A 22 5.15 -39.70 3.06
N SER A 23 4.80 -39.55 1.79
CA SER A 23 3.61 -38.83 1.32
C SER A 23 2.32 -39.47 1.82
N GLN A 24 2.22 -40.81 1.76
CA GLN A 24 1.06 -41.55 2.29
C GLN A 24 0.93 -41.43 3.81
N LYS A 25 2.07 -41.43 4.53
CA LYS A 25 2.08 -41.24 5.99
C LYS A 25 1.67 -39.82 6.40
N LEU A 26 2.07 -38.80 5.63
CA LEU A 26 1.60 -37.41 5.76
C LEU A 26 0.11 -37.23 5.43
N GLN A 27 -0.44 -38.03 4.50
CA GLN A 27 -1.88 -38.06 4.27
C GLN A 27 -2.64 -38.77 5.39
N LEU A 28 -2.09 -39.81 6.02
CA LEU A 28 -2.73 -40.49 7.15
C LEU A 28 -2.85 -39.58 8.39
N ASP A 29 -1.83 -38.78 8.70
CA ASP A 29 -1.89 -37.81 9.81
C ASP A 29 -2.88 -36.65 9.54
N SER A 30 -3.20 -36.37 8.26
CA SER A 30 -4.24 -35.39 7.90
C SER A 30 -5.68 -35.92 8.05
N ILE A 31 -5.86 -37.24 8.17
CA ILE A 31 -7.17 -37.88 8.23
C ILE A 31 -7.72 -37.89 9.67
N ASP A 32 -6.89 -37.89 10.72
CA ASP A 32 -7.38 -37.82 12.11
C ASP A 32 -7.84 -36.40 12.52
N GLN A 33 -7.23 -35.34 11.99
CA GLN A 33 -7.75 -33.96 12.14
C GLN A 33 -9.09 -33.73 11.39
N SER A 34 -9.43 -34.62 10.45
CA SER A 34 -10.62 -34.46 9.62
C SER A 34 -11.92 -34.76 10.35
N GLU A 35 -11.91 -35.51 11.47
CA GLU A 35 -13.16 -35.96 12.08
C GLU A 35 -13.92 -34.83 12.81
N LEU A 36 -13.21 -33.89 13.43
CA LEU A 36 -13.78 -32.69 14.06
C LEU A 36 -14.24 -31.66 13.01
N VAL A 37 -13.45 -31.43 11.96
CA VAL A 37 -13.81 -30.57 10.82
C VAL A 37 -15.01 -31.17 10.05
N ARG A 38 -15.08 -32.51 9.94
CA ARG A 38 -16.19 -33.24 9.33
C ARG A 38 -17.43 -33.23 10.22
N LYS A 39 -17.30 -33.39 11.55
CA LYS A 39 -18.41 -33.21 12.50
C LYS A 39 -18.92 -31.76 12.49
N ALA A 40 -18.03 -30.76 12.41
CA ALA A 40 -18.38 -29.35 12.29
C ALA A 40 -19.10 -29.04 10.95
N ARG A 41 -18.68 -29.65 9.83
CA ARG A 41 -19.37 -29.55 8.53
C ARG A 41 -20.71 -30.30 8.48
N GLN A 42 -20.80 -31.51 9.02
CA GLN A 42 -22.03 -32.31 9.04
C GLN A 42 -23.10 -31.69 9.95
N ILE A 43 -22.71 -31.10 11.07
CA ILE A 43 -23.64 -30.36 11.95
C ILE A 43 -24.04 -29.00 11.32
N ARG A 44 -23.13 -28.33 10.58
CA ARG A 44 -23.45 -27.07 9.86
C ARG A 44 -24.45 -27.27 8.72
N GLN A 45 -24.41 -28.38 7.99
CA GLN A 45 -25.42 -28.67 6.95
C GLN A 45 -26.83 -28.89 7.54
N HIS A 46 -26.95 -29.40 8.77
CA HIS A 46 -28.25 -29.50 9.46
C HIS A 46 -28.80 -28.17 10.00
N ARG A 47 -27.99 -27.10 10.02
CA ARG A 47 -28.35 -25.79 10.59
C ARG A 47 -28.72 -24.72 9.56
N GLN A 48 -29.22 -25.10 8.38
CA GLN A 48 -29.79 -24.13 7.44
C GLN A 48 -31.31 -23.91 7.67
N VAL A 49 -31.61 -22.71 8.22
CA VAL A 49 -32.79 -21.86 7.98
C VAL A 49 -34.18 -22.32 8.52
N ARG A 50 -34.38 -23.56 8.98
CA ARG A 50 -35.69 -23.96 9.59
C ARG A 50 -35.76 -23.97 11.12
N GLN A 51 -34.65 -24.10 11.84
CA GLN A 51 -34.65 -24.21 13.32
C GLN A 51 -34.66 -22.89 14.08
N THR A 52 -34.38 -21.75 13.44
CA THR A 52 -34.32 -20.43 14.11
C THR A 52 -35.69 -19.95 14.62
N ARG A 53 -36.79 -20.53 14.12
CA ARG A 53 -38.15 -20.26 14.63
C ARG A 53 -38.53 -21.14 15.84
N GLN A 54 -38.03 -22.37 15.94
CA GLN A 54 -38.35 -23.27 17.05
C GLN A 54 -37.50 -22.98 18.30
N LEU A 55 -36.22 -22.59 18.13
CA LEU A 55 -35.34 -22.18 19.25
C LEU A 55 -35.79 -20.88 19.96
N ARG A 56 -36.66 -20.07 19.34
CA ARG A 56 -37.22 -18.85 19.95
C ARG A 56 -38.26 -19.15 21.03
N GLN A 57 -38.88 -20.33 21.02
CA GLN A 57 -39.91 -20.68 22.00
C GLN A 57 -39.36 -21.35 23.28
N GLU A 58 -38.08 -21.72 23.30
CA GLU A 58 -37.38 -22.26 24.49
C GLU A 58 -36.48 -21.23 25.20
N GLN A 59 -36.44 -19.98 24.72
CA GLN A 59 -35.49 -18.96 25.17
C GLN A 59 -35.80 -18.32 26.55
N ASP A 60 -36.89 -18.72 27.20
CA ASP A 60 -37.36 -18.17 28.49
C ASP A 60 -37.31 -19.19 29.66
N LYS A 61 -36.50 -20.25 29.57
CA LYS A 61 -36.04 -20.95 30.78
C LYS A 61 -34.75 -20.30 31.26
N GLU A 62 -34.79 -19.66 32.41
CA GLU A 62 -33.61 -19.12 33.10
C GLU A 62 -32.57 -20.24 33.32
N THR A 63 -31.54 -20.30 32.48
CA THR A 63 -30.39 -21.15 32.76
C THR A 63 -29.55 -20.49 33.85
N LYS A 64 -29.30 -21.21 34.94
CA LYS A 64 -28.50 -20.71 36.07
C LYS A 64 -27.03 -20.46 35.71
N CYS A 65 -26.50 -21.17 34.71
CA CYS A 65 -25.12 -21.01 34.25
C CYS A 65 -24.96 -19.82 33.28
N LYS A 66 -24.23 -18.78 33.69
CA LYS A 66 -23.90 -17.59 32.87
C LYS A 66 -22.40 -17.31 32.96
N PHE A 67 -21.78 -16.96 31.83
CA PHE A 67 -20.39 -16.53 31.76
C PHE A 67 -20.28 -15.16 31.08
N LYS A 68 -19.36 -14.33 31.55
CA LYS A 68 -19.17 -12.94 31.12
C LYS A 68 -18.07 -12.85 30.06
N PHE A 69 -18.39 -12.15 28.99
CA PHE A 69 -17.48 -11.97 27.85
C PHE A 69 -17.24 -10.48 27.63
N ALA A 70 -16.03 -9.99 27.87
CA ALA A 70 -15.65 -8.63 27.48
C ALA A 70 -15.48 -8.57 25.95
N LEU A 71 -16.24 -7.70 25.31
CA LEU A 71 -16.31 -7.59 23.85
C LEU A 71 -16.03 -6.16 23.40
N LEU A 72 -15.02 -5.96 22.55
CA LEU A 72 -14.83 -4.67 21.90
C LEU A 72 -15.69 -4.59 20.63
N ASP A 73 -16.45 -3.52 20.50
CA ASP A 73 -17.25 -3.25 19.29
C ASP A 73 -16.31 -2.97 18.10
N PHE A 74 -16.10 -4.00 17.27
CA PHE A 74 -15.11 -4.06 16.20
C PHE A 74 -15.69 -4.73 14.94
N PRO A 75 -16.49 -4.00 14.14
CA PRO A 75 -17.14 -4.56 12.96
C PRO A 75 -16.14 -4.99 11.87
N PRO A 76 -16.39 -6.09 11.11
CA PRO A 76 -17.54 -6.99 11.19
C PRO A 76 -17.36 -8.16 12.17
N TYR A 77 -16.27 -8.19 12.95
CA TYR A 77 -15.95 -9.28 13.87
C TYR A 77 -16.97 -9.37 15.00
N ILE A 78 -17.14 -8.26 15.72
CA ILE A 78 -18.09 -8.10 16.81
C ILE A 78 -18.82 -6.77 16.60
N MET A 79 -20.14 -6.79 16.72
CA MET A 79 -20.99 -5.61 16.55
C MET A 79 -21.96 -5.50 17.72
N ASN A 80 -22.02 -4.33 18.35
CA ASN A 80 -23.02 -4.05 19.38
C ASN A 80 -24.39 -3.74 18.75
N GLN A 81 -24.98 -4.74 18.08
CA GLN A 81 -26.29 -4.64 17.42
C GLN A 81 -27.17 -5.86 17.76
N SER A 82 -28.48 -5.65 17.79
CA SER A 82 -29.45 -6.66 18.20
C SER A 82 -29.65 -7.78 17.16
N ILE A 83 -29.42 -7.49 15.87
CA ILE A 83 -29.74 -8.40 14.76
C ILE A 83 -28.49 -9.11 14.23
N ASN A 84 -27.39 -8.38 14.05
CA ASN A 84 -26.14 -8.94 13.54
C ASN A 84 -25.00 -8.57 14.49
N GLN A 85 -24.59 -9.52 15.32
CA GLN A 85 -23.56 -9.33 16.34
C GLN A 85 -22.13 -9.54 15.81
N GLY A 86 -21.99 -9.80 14.51
CA GLY A 86 -20.70 -10.10 13.87
C GLY A 86 -20.39 -11.59 13.82
N PHE A 87 -19.51 -11.96 12.89
CA PHE A 87 -19.24 -13.36 12.57
C PHE A 87 -18.45 -14.07 13.68
N MET A 88 -17.67 -13.33 14.48
CA MET A 88 -16.92 -13.89 15.60
C MET A 88 -17.80 -14.13 16.82
N TYR A 89 -18.89 -13.36 17.01
CA TYR A 89 -19.76 -13.53 18.17
C TYR A 89 -20.32 -14.96 18.27
N GLN A 90 -20.88 -15.47 17.17
CA GLN A 90 -21.43 -16.82 17.12
C GLN A 90 -20.34 -17.89 17.14
N THR A 91 -19.21 -17.63 16.48
CA THR A 91 -18.07 -18.56 16.41
C THR A 91 -17.45 -18.77 17.80
N LEU A 92 -17.25 -17.71 18.57
CA LEU A 92 -16.72 -17.76 19.94
C LEU A 92 -17.68 -18.47 20.89
N THR A 93 -18.97 -18.13 20.82
CA THR A 93 -19.99 -18.79 21.66
C THR A 93 -20.00 -20.30 21.41
N TRP A 94 -20.00 -20.72 20.13
CA TRP A 94 -19.95 -22.13 19.76
C TRP A 94 -18.67 -22.82 20.21
N PHE A 95 -17.54 -22.13 20.12
CA PHE A 95 -16.24 -22.70 20.48
C PHE A 95 -16.11 -22.92 21.99
N VAL A 96 -16.54 -21.93 22.81
CA VAL A 96 -16.60 -22.09 24.27
C VAL A 96 -17.54 -23.24 24.64
N ASP A 97 -18.71 -23.31 24.00
CA ASP A 97 -19.68 -24.41 24.23
C ASP A 97 -19.08 -25.79 23.95
N MET A 98 -18.32 -25.91 22.87
CA MET A 98 -17.75 -27.19 22.44
C MET A 98 -16.54 -27.59 23.27
N VAL A 99 -15.61 -26.66 23.52
CA VAL A 99 -14.33 -26.97 24.17
C VAL A 99 -14.45 -26.99 25.68
N CYS A 100 -15.18 -26.04 26.27
CA CYS A 100 -15.26 -25.93 27.73
C CYS A 100 -16.34 -26.82 28.34
N PHE A 101 -17.42 -27.12 27.61
CA PHE A 101 -18.53 -27.91 28.14
C PHE A 101 -18.73 -29.26 27.44
N GLY A 102 -18.00 -29.57 26.36
CA GLY A 102 -18.09 -30.88 25.68
C GLY A 102 -19.49 -31.18 25.11
N ARG A 103 -20.21 -30.15 24.66
CA ARG A 103 -21.66 -30.21 24.43
C ARG A 103 -22.07 -31.20 23.33
N GLU A 104 -22.85 -32.22 23.69
CA GLU A 104 -23.65 -33.06 22.78
C GLU A 104 -25.07 -32.49 22.58
N ALA A 105 -25.77 -32.90 21.53
CA ALA A 105 -27.05 -32.31 21.08
C ALA A 105 -28.22 -32.42 22.10
N THR A 106 -28.07 -33.18 23.18
CA THR A 106 -29.11 -33.53 24.17
C THR A 106 -28.87 -32.94 25.57
N ASP A 107 -27.94 -31.98 25.72
CA ASP A 107 -27.54 -31.43 27.03
C ASP A 107 -28.55 -30.39 27.59
N PRO A 108 -29.16 -30.62 28.78
CA PRO A 108 -30.28 -29.81 29.31
C PRO A 108 -29.89 -28.45 29.90
N ILE A 109 -28.62 -28.21 30.23
CA ILE A 109 -28.15 -26.92 30.77
C ILE A 109 -27.32 -26.21 29.71
N ALA A 110 -27.82 -25.11 29.17
CA ALA A 110 -27.06 -24.26 28.25
C ALA A 110 -26.46 -23.07 29.03
N CYS A 111 -25.13 -23.02 29.18
CA CYS A 111 -24.48 -21.84 29.74
C CYS A 111 -24.65 -20.67 28.76
N LYS A 112 -25.13 -19.53 29.26
CA LYS A 112 -25.43 -18.37 28.42
C LYS A 112 -24.30 -17.34 28.50
N MET A 113 -23.76 -16.96 27.34
CA MET A 113 -22.83 -15.84 27.23
C MET A 113 -23.53 -14.52 27.56
N VAL A 114 -22.95 -13.75 28.49
CA VAL A 114 -23.36 -12.39 28.85
C VAL A 114 -22.32 -11.42 28.31
N PRO A 115 -22.62 -10.66 27.23
CA PRO A 115 -21.66 -9.73 26.66
C PRO A 115 -21.52 -8.48 27.53
N VAL A 116 -20.28 -8.05 27.74
CA VAL A 116 -19.89 -6.79 28.38
C VAL A 116 -19.12 -5.97 27.36
N PHE A 117 -19.76 -4.96 26.77
CA PHE A 117 -19.12 -4.15 25.73
C PHE A 117 -18.17 -3.12 26.33
N VAL A 118 -16.94 -3.10 25.82
CA VAL A 118 -15.89 -2.15 26.22
C VAL A 118 -15.63 -1.14 25.11
N GLN A 119 -15.12 0.05 25.47
CA GLN A 119 -14.82 1.12 24.52
C GLN A 119 -13.41 1.03 23.91
N ASN A 120 -12.45 0.52 24.69
CA ASN A 120 -11.05 0.44 24.30
C ASN A 120 -10.34 -0.79 24.92
N GLN A 121 -9.12 -1.06 24.44
CA GLN A 121 -8.30 -2.18 24.90
C GLN A 121 -7.88 -2.04 26.37
N ASP A 122 -7.67 -0.81 26.87
CA ASP A 122 -7.28 -0.56 28.26
C ASP A 122 -8.36 -0.94 29.27
N GLU A 123 -9.62 -0.64 28.95
CA GLU A 123 -10.78 -1.06 29.73
C GLU A 123 -10.90 -2.59 29.75
N MET A 124 -10.68 -3.24 28.60
CA MET A 124 -10.68 -4.70 28.50
C MET A 124 -9.62 -5.34 29.41
N VAL A 125 -8.39 -4.82 29.36
CA VAL A 125 -7.28 -5.31 30.19
C VAL A 125 -7.58 -5.14 31.68
N LYS A 126 -8.22 -4.04 32.09
CA LYS A 126 -8.63 -3.83 33.49
C LYS A 126 -9.65 -4.87 33.95
N LEU A 127 -10.68 -5.15 33.13
CA LEU A 127 -11.69 -6.14 33.47
C LEU A 127 -11.11 -7.56 33.59
N ILE A 128 -10.19 -7.90 32.69
CA ILE A 128 -9.48 -9.19 32.69
C ILE A 128 -8.59 -9.32 33.94
N LYS A 129 -7.77 -8.31 34.24
CA LYS A 129 -6.87 -8.32 35.41
C LYS A 129 -7.63 -8.39 36.74
N ASN A 130 -8.80 -7.75 36.81
CA ASN A 130 -9.65 -7.77 37.99
C ASN A 130 -10.47 -9.08 38.13
N GLY A 131 -10.38 -10.01 37.17
CA GLY A 131 -11.22 -11.22 37.15
C GLY A 131 -12.72 -10.91 37.10
N SER A 132 -13.11 -9.77 36.51
CA SER A 132 -14.52 -9.36 36.43
C SER A 132 -15.28 -10.04 35.28
N VAL A 133 -14.53 -10.65 34.35
CA VAL A 133 -15.01 -11.33 33.15
C VAL A 133 -14.25 -12.65 32.97
N ASP A 134 -14.89 -13.63 32.35
CA ASP A 134 -14.31 -14.95 32.09
C ASP A 134 -13.50 -14.96 30.78
N PHE A 135 -13.92 -14.15 29.80
CA PHE A 135 -13.28 -14.06 28.48
C PHE A 135 -13.16 -12.61 27.98
N GLY A 136 -12.22 -12.37 27.07
CA GLY A 136 -12.04 -11.09 26.38
C GLY A 136 -11.68 -11.22 24.90
N PHE A 137 -12.36 -10.49 24.01
CA PHE A 137 -12.09 -10.49 22.57
C PHE A 137 -12.52 -9.18 21.86
N PRO A 138 -11.83 -8.76 20.78
CA PRO A 138 -10.48 -9.16 20.39
C PRO A 138 -9.39 -8.53 21.26
N ILE A 139 -8.39 -9.32 21.60
CA ILE A 139 -7.13 -8.86 22.21
C ILE A 139 -6.11 -8.61 21.09
N LEU A 140 -5.64 -7.37 21.00
CA LEU A 140 -4.68 -6.88 19.99
C LEU A 140 -3.28 -6.71 20.61
N SER A 141 -2.26 -6.29 19.83
CA SER A 141 -0.86 -6.21 20.28
C SER A 141 -0.65 -5.48 21.62
N ASP A 142 -1.31 -4.34 21.83
CA ASP A 142 -1.19 -3.53 23.04
C ASP A 142 -1.71 -4.24 24.29
N ALA A 143 -2.90 -4.84 24.21
CA ALA A 143 -3.51 -5.62 25.29
C ALA A 143 -2.76 -6.94 25.50
N LYS A 144 -2.34 -7.61 24.42
CA LYS A 144 -1.54 -8.83 24.45
C LYS A 144 -0.26 -8.61 25.25
N GLN A 145 0.47 -7.53 24.99
CA GLN A 145 1.68 -7.19 25.72
C GLN A 145 1.42 -7.00 27.23
N LYS A 146 0.29 -6.40 27.61
CA LYS A 146 -0.09 -6.14 29.01
C LYS A 146 -0.61 -7.36 29.77
N LEU A 147 -1.05 -8.40 29.04
CA LEU A 147 -1.61 -9.64 29.59
C LEU A 147 -0.63 -10.82 29.53
N THR A 148 0.40 -10.74 28.70
CA THR A 148 1.44 -11.78 28.60
C THR A 148 2.21 -11.87 29.91
N GLY A 149 2.38 -13.09 30.45
CA GLY A 149 3.09 -13.35 31.70
C GLY A 149 2.22 -13.34 32.96
N LEU A 150 0.89 -13.23 32.82
CA LEU A 150 -0.04 -13.46 33.92
C LEU A 150 -0.45 -14.93 33.96
N ASP A 151 -0.21 -15.60 35.09
CA ASP A 151 -0.56 -17.02 35.25
C ASP A 151 -2.07 -17.28 35.19
N SER A 152 -2.88 -16.26 35.55
CA SER A 152 -4.34 -16.33 35.50
C SER A 152 -4.94 -16.10 34.12
N VAL A 153 -4.14 -15.82 33.08
CA VAL A 153 -4.65 -15.48 31.74
C VAL A 153 -4.06 -16.38 30.67
N THR A 154 -4.91 -17.14 29.98
CA THR A 154 -4.51 -17.89 28.80
C THR A 154 -4.90 -17.13 27.54
N LEU A 155 -3.90 -16.85 26.68
CA LEU A 155 -4.12 -16.19 25.39
C LEU A 155 -4.14 -17.22 24.26
N THR A 156 -5.27 -17.29 23.57
CA THR A 156 -5.51 -18.21 22.46
C THR A 156 -5.65 -17.42 21.16
N ARG A 157 -4.85 -17.74 20.16
CA ARG A 157 -4.97 -17.12 18.84
C ARG A 157 -6.23 -17.63 18.15
N THR A 158 -7.15 -16.74 17.79
CA THR A 158 -8.48 -17.14 17.26
C THR A 158 -8.74 -16.67 15.85
N PHE A 159 -8.10 -15.59 15.41
CA PHE A 159 -8.22 -15.12 14.03
C PHE A 159 -6.96 -14.43 13.54
N VAL A 160 -6.74 -14.47 12.22
CA VAL A 160 -5.65 -13.75 11.56
C VAL A 160 -6.21 -13.05 10.32
N SER A 161 -6.13 -11.72 10.31
CA SER A 161 -6.44 -10.96 9.11
C SER A 161 -5.19 -10.81 8.24
N SER A 162 -5.38 -10.81 6.92
CA SER A 162 -4.28 -10.68 5.96
C SER A 162 -3.65 -9.28 5.92
N GLY A 163 -4.24 -8.30 6.61
CA GLY A 163 -3.65 -6.99 6.88
C GLY A 163 -4.60 -5.82 6.64
N CYS A 164 -4.04 -4.70 6.19
CA CYS A 164 -4.79 -3.46 5.99
C CYS A 164 -5.25 -3.30 4.54
N SER A 165 -6.35 -2.58 4.39
CA SER A 165 -6.81 -2.04 3.11
C SER A 165 -6.92 -0.53 3.22
N MET A 166 -6.38 0.14 2.22
CA MET A 166 -6.47 1.58 2.08
C MET A 166 -7.64 1.94 1.17
N ILE A 167 -8.51 2.79 1.69
CA ILE A 167 -9.66 3.34 0.99
C ILE A 167 -9.45 4.82 0.83
N VAL A 168 -9.65 5.34 -0.38
CA VAL A 168 -9.40 6.76 -0.68
C VAL A 168 -10.57 7.41 -1.38
N ASN A 169 -10.62 8.74 -1.24
CA ASN A 169 -11.46 9.60 -2.04
C ASN A 169 -10.70 10.06 -3.30
N LEU A 170 -11.09 9.51 -4.44
CA LEU A 170 -10.49 9.77 -5.74
C LEU A 170 -10.58 11.25 -6.17
N LYS A 171 -11.55 12.02 -5.69
CA LYS A 171 -11.60 13.46 -6.01
C LYS A 171 -10.42 14.19 -5.39
N GLN A 172 -10.13 13.90 -4.13
CA GLN A 172 -9.05 14.52 -3.39
C GLN A 172 -7.70 14.08 -3.95
N CYS A 173 -7.53 12.79 -4.24
CA CYS A 173 -6.36 12.31 -4.97
C CYS A 173 -6.14 13.04 -6.32
N LYS A 174 -7.21 13.22 -7.11
CA LYS A 174 -7.10 13.88 -8.42
C LYS A 174 -6.73 15.36 -8.28
N ALA A 175 -7.24 16.02 -7.25
CA ALA A 175 -6.86 17.40 -6.94
C ALA A 175 -5.37 17.50 -6.55
N GLU A 176 -4.91 16.63 -5.64
CA GLU A 176 -3.49 16.53 -5.25
C GLU A 176 -2.59 16.23 -6.47
N SER A 177 -2.99 15.27 -7.32
CA SER A 177 -2.26 14.92 -8.53
C SER A 177 -2.13 16.10 -9.50
N ARG A 178 -3.19 16.91 -9.67
CA ARG A 178 -3.16 18.09 -10.55
C ARG A 178 -2.21 19.17 -10.04
N GLU A 179 -2.21 19.46 -8.76
CA GLU A 179 -1.29 20.44 -8.18
C GLU A 179 0.15 19.96 -8.32
N GLN A 180 0.41 18.70 -7.97
CA GLN A 180 1.73 18.11 -8.09
C GLN A 180 2.21 18.04 -9.54
N LEU A 181 1.33 17.81 -10.52
CA LEU A 181 1.66 17.90 -11.94
C LEU A 181 2.26 19.25 -12.32
N PHE A 182 1.63 20.35 -11.91
CA PHE A 182 2.15 21.69 -12.18
C PHE A 182 3.52 21.87 -11.51
N THR A 183 3.69 21.40 -10.28
CA THR A 183 5.01 21.45 -9.62
C THR A 183 6.06 20.58 -10.31
N SER A 184 5.70 19.39 -10.81
CA SER A 184 6.62 18.49 -11.51
C SER A 184 7.04 19.06 -12.88
N ILE A 185 6.10 19.63 -13.63
CA ILE A 185 6.37 20.26 -14.93
C ILE A 185 7.26 21.49 -14.74
N THR A 186 6.95 22.37 -13.78
CA THR A 186 7.77 23.56 -13.49
C THR A 186 9.15 23.20 -12.92
N SER A 187 9.25 22.08 -12.20
CA SER A 187 10.53 21.51 -11.74
C SER A 187 11.44 21.14 -12.92
N GLN A 188 10.93 20.79 -14.11
CA GLN A 188 11.75 20.40 -15.26
C GLN A 188 12.41 21.57 -16.04
N TRP A 189 12.38 22.80 -15.50
CA TRP A 189 13.07 23.96 -16.09
C TRP A 189 14.58 23.78 -16.42
N PRO A 190 15.37 22.92 -15.71
CA PRO A 190 16.78 22.71 -16.05
C PRO A 190 17.01 22.18 -17.47
N ILE A 191 16.07 21.39 -18.01
CA ILE A 191 16.19 20.82 -19.37
C ILE A 191 16.01 21.92 -20.41
N LEU A 192 15.03 22.81 -20.19
CA LEU A 192 14.83 23.98 -21.05
C LEU A 192 16.06 24.90 -21.00
N ALA A 193 16.62 25.13 -19.81
CA ALA A 193 17.86 25.89 -19.65
C ALA A 193 19.04 25.22 -20.38
N TYR A 194 19.18 23.89 -20.27
CA TYR A 194 20.19 23.13 -20.98
C TYR A 194 20.07 23.28 -22.51
N ILE A 195 18.86 23.13 -23.07
CA ILE A 195 18.60 23.29 -24.51
C ILE A 195 18.95 24.71 -24.98
N ILE A 196 18.56 25.73 -24.22
CA ILE A 196 18.85 27.14 -24.55
C ILE A 196 20.35 27.40 -24.51
N LEU A 197 21.06 26.93 -23.48
CA LEU A 197 22.51 27.11 -23.35
C LEU A 197 23.28 26.39 -24.46
N LEU A 198 22.92 25.14 -24.75
CA LEU A 198 23.51 24.33 -25.82
C LEU A 198 23.30 25.01 -27.18
N SER A 199 22.09 25.53 -27.44
CA SER A 199 21.78 26.27 -28.66
C SER A 199 22.53 27.60 -28.75
N GLY A 200 22.74 28.28 -27.62
CA GLY A 200 23.59 29.48 -27.53
C GLY A 200 25.03 29.21 -27.95
N ILE A 201 25.62 28.15 -27.40
CA ILE A 201 27.00 27.73 -27.72
C ILE A 201 27.09 27.34 -29.20
N SER A 202 26.16 26.53 -29.69
CA SER A 202 26.09 26.13 -31.09
C SER A 202 25.95 27.33 -32.02
N GLY A 203 25.12 28.31 -31.65
CA GLY A 203 24.94 29.55 -32.38
C GLY A 203 26.22 30.39 -32.51
N VAL A 204 27.05 30.44 -31.47
CA VAL A 204 28.36 31.10 -31.55
C VAL A 204 29.33 30.31 -32.42
N ILE A 205 29.34 28.98 -32.32
CA ILE A 205 30.22 28.10 -33.13
C ILE A 205 29.88 28.22 -34.61
N ILE A 206 28.60 28.12 -34.99
CA ILE A 206 28.22 28.22 -36.40
C ILE A 206 28.50 29.62 -36.95
N TRP A 207 28.29 30.67 -36.15
CA TRP A 207 28.69 32.02 -36.52
C TRP A 207 30.21 32.09 -36.77
N LEU A 208 31.04 31.52 -35.88
CA LEU A 208 32.49 31.47 -36.09
C LEU A 208 32.89 30.78 -37.40
N LEU A 209 32.18 29.71 -37.78
CA LEU A 209 32.45 28.96 -39.02
C LEU A 209 31.96 29.68 -40.28
N GLU A 210 30.85 30.43 -40.20
CA GLU A 210 30.15 30.97 -41.39
C GLU A 210 30.32 32.49 -41.58
N HIS A 211 30.67 33.27 -40.55
CA HIS A 211 30.65 34.76 -40.59
C HIS A 211 31.52 35.39 -41.70
N ARG A 212 32.58 34.70 -42.16
CA ARG A 212 33.46 35.20 -43.23
C ARG A 212 32.99 34.84 -44.63
N SER A 213 32.45 33.64 -44.79
CA SER A 213 32.15 33.04 -46.10
C SER A 213 30.68 33.21 -46.49
N ASN A 214 29.78 33.32 -45.51
CA ASN A 214 28.33 33.42 -45.73
C ASN A 214 27.74 34.66 -45.03
N ALA A 215 28.36 35.82 -45.30
CA ALA A 215 28.00 37.10 -44.69
C ALA A 215 26.57 37.59 -45.01
N SER A 216 25.90 37.01 -46.02
CA SER A 216 24.51 37.33 -46.37
C SER A 216 23.49 36.71 -45.41
N GLN A 217 23.84 35.60 -44.77
CA GLN A 217 22.97 34.92 -43.80
C GLN A 217 23.50 35.07 -42.37
N PHE A 218 24.82 35.09 -42.17
CA PHE A 218 25.42 35.28 -40.84
C PHE A 218 26.22 36.57 -40.83
N SER A 219 25.71 37.60 -40.15
CA SER A 219 26.36 38.91 -40.11
C SER A 219 27.81 38.81 -39.61
N PRO A 220 28.77 39.51 -40.23
CA PRO A 220 30.16 39.49 -39.78
C PRO A 220 30.37 40.18 -38.43
N LEU A 221 29.40 41.01 -37.97
CA LEU A 221 29.41 41.58 -36.63
C LEU A 221 28.92 40.53 -35.63
N PHE A 222 29.67 40.29 -34.57
CA PHE A 222 29.32 39.30 -33.54
C PHE A 222 27.96 39.62 -32.88
N THR A 223 27.73 40.88 -32.51
CA THR A 223 26.46 41.37 -31.94
C THR A 223 25.22 41.03 -32.75
N LYS A 224 25.33 40.97 -34.08
CA LYS A 224 24.20 40.68 -34.98
C LYS A 224 24.20 39.23 -35.44
N GLY A 225 25.37 38.66 -35.70
CA GLY A 225 25.52 37.32 -36.26
C GLY A 225 25.40 36.18 -35.24
N SER A 226 25.80 36.39 -33.98
CA SER A 226 25.64 35.36 -32.95
C SER A 226 24.17 35.06 -32.62
N PRO A 227 23.26 36.06 -32.47
CA PRO A 227 21.83 35.80 -32.36
C PRO A 227 21.22 35.09 -33.58
N GLU A 228 21.72 35.37 -34.78
CA GLU A 228 21.31 34.66 -36.01
C GLU A 228 21.76 33.20 -36.01
N GLY A 229 22.96 32.92 -35.51
CA GLY A 229 23.44 31.56 -35.25
C GLY A 229 22.60 30.83 -34.19
N PHE A 230 22.21 31.53 -33.13
CA PHE A 230 21.33 30.97 -32.10
C PHE A 230 19.95 30.62 -32.67
N TRP A 231 19.36 31.50 -33.48
CA TRP A 231 18.12 31.22 -34.20
C TRP A 231 18.22 29.95 -35.05
N TRP A 232 19.28 29.85 -35.86
CA TRP A 232 19.56 28.67 -36.67
C TRP A 232 19.71 27.39 -35.83
N ALA A 233 20.39 27.49 -34.68
CA ALA A 233 20.60 26.36 -33.79
C ALA A 233 19.27 25.87 -33.19
N VAL A 234 18.38 26.78 -32.78
CA VAL A 234 17.06 26.47 -32.22
C VAL A 234 16.14 25.83 -33.27
N GLU A 235 16.02 26.41 -34.47
CA GLU A 235 15.15 25.84 -35.52
C GLU A 235 15.64 24.46 -35.99
N SER A 236 16.95 24.23 -35.98
CA SER A 236 17.55 22.95 -36.37
C SER A 236 17.35 21.89 -35.28
N LEU A 237 17.50 22.26 -34.00
CA LEU A 237 17.30 21.36 -32.86
C LEU A 237 15.83 20.96 -32.70
N THR A 238 14.91 21.89 -32.96
CA THR A 238 13.46 21.65 -32.93
C THR A 238 12.93 20.99 -34.20
N THR A 239 13.79 20.71 -35.18
CA THR A 239 13.44 20.13 -36.49
C THR A 239 12.45 20.95 -37.33
N VAL A 240 12.22 22.22 -36.96
CA VAL A 240 11.33 23.12 -37.72
C VAL A 240 11.98 23.51 -39.05
N GLY A 241 13.26 23.92 -39.00
CA GLY A 241 14.09 24.20 -40.16
C GLY A 241 13.43 25.08 -41.23
N TYR A 242 13.19 26.36 -40.92
CA TYR A 242 12.59 27.30 -41.90
C TYR A 242 13.46 27.47 -43.15
N GLY A 243 14.76 27.23 -43.02
CA GLY A 243 15.71 27.26 -44.14
C GLY A 243 16.11 28.68 -44.56
N ASP A 244 15.75 29.68 -43.76
CA ASP A 244 16.14 31.08 -43.96
C ASP A 244 17.65 31.28 -43.71
N LYS A 245 18.24 30.52 -42.78
CA LYS A 245 19.68 30.49 -42.50
C LYS A 245 20.22 29.07 -42.70
N THR A 246 21.30 28.92 -43.48
CA THR A 246 21.90 27.60 -43.74
C THR A 246 23.43 27.68 -43.88
N PRO A 247 24.20 26.74 -43.30
CA PRO A 247 25.64 26.71 -43.46
C PRO A 247 26.03 26.34 -44.89
N LYS A 248 26.94 27.12 -45.49
CA LYS A 248 27.42 26.90 -46.86
C LYS A 248 28.83 26.33 -46.89
N THR A 249 29.63 26.56 -45.84
CA THR A 249 31.00 26.04 -45.78
C THR A 249 31.02 24.55 -45.48
N PHE A 250 32.08 23.86 -45.91
CA PHE A 250 32.26 22.45 -45.59
C PHE A 250 32.27 22.21 -44.08
N CYS A 251 33.07 22.99 -43.33
CA CYS A 251 33.13 22.89 -41.87
C CYS A 251 31.79 23.20 -41.19
N GLY A 252 31.07 24.23 -41.65
CA GLY A 252 29.75 24.57 -41.13
C GLY A 252 28.71 23.47 -41.37
N ARG A 253 28.76 22.81 -42.53
CA ARG A 253 27.90 21.66 -42.84
C ARG A 253 28.25 20.43 -42.01
N SER A 254 29.53 20.12 -41.84
CA SER A 254 29.97 19.03 -40.96
C SER A 254 29.53 19.25 -39.51
N PHE A 255 29.67 20.48 -39.00
CA PHE A 255 29.15 20.86 -37.68
C PHE A 255 27.62 20.75 -37.62
N GLY A 256 26.91 21.20 -38.66
CA GLY A 256 25.46 21.09 -38.76
C GLY A 256 24.95 19.65 -38.66
N ILE A 257 25.63 18.69 -39.30
CA ILE A 257 25.28 17.26 -39.18
C ILE A 257 25.38 16.79 -37.73
N ILE A 258 26.48 17.13 -37.04
CA ILE A 258 26.67 16.79 -35.62
C ILE A 258 25.61 17.46 -34.75
N TRP A 259 25.31 18.73 -35.00
CA TRP A 259 24.28 19.48 -34.28
C TRP A 259 22.89 18.86 -34.42
N ILE A 260 22.51 18.44 -35.63
CA ILE A 260 21.22 17.80 -35.89
C ILE A 260 21.12 16.48 -35.11
N LEU A 261 22.18 15.67 -35.05
CA LEU A 261 22.20 14.43 -34.26
C LEU A 261 22.05 14.70 -32.76
N ILE A 262 22.78 15.69 -32.22
CA ILE A 262 22.66 16.10 -30.81
C ILE A 262 21.26 16.65 -30.52
N GLY A 263 20.70 17.44 -31.45
CA GLY A 263 19.35 17.98 -31.36
C GLY A 263 18.31 16.88 -31.30
N ALA A 264 18.40 15.86 -32.16
CA ALA A 264 17.50 14.72 -32.17
C ALA A 264 17.52 13.94 -30.85
N ILE A 265 18.72 13.68 -30.28
CA ILE A 265 18.87 13.02 -28.99
C ILE A 265 18.27 13.87 -27.86
N THR A 266 18.56 15.16 -27.86
CA THR A 266 18.08 16.09 -26.82
C THR A 266 16.56 16.24 -26.85
N LEU A 267 15.97 16.35 -28.04
CA LEU A 267 14.53 16.42 -28.22
C LEU A 267 13.85 15.12 -27.77
N SER A 268 14.43 13.96 -28.10
CA SER A 268 13.93 12.65 -27.64
C SER A 268 13.94 12.55 -26.12
N LEU A 269 15.03 12.96 -25.46
CA LEU A 269 15.13 13.00 -24.00
C LEU A 269 14.09 13.94 -23.38
N PHE A 270 13.88 15.12 -23.95
CA PHE A 270 12.85 16.06 -23.50
C PHE A 270 11.45 15.42 -23.57
N THR A 271 11.11 14.79 -24.69
CA THR A 271 9.80 14.12 -24.85
C THR A 271 9.61 12.97 -23.87
N ALA A 272 10.63 12.13 -23.66
CA ALA A 272 10.56 11.02 -22.71
C ALA A 272 10.33 11.50 -21.26
N LEU A 273 11.04 12.54 -20.83
CA LEU A 273 10.89 13.11 -19.48
C LEU A 273 9.52 13.75 -19.27
N PHE A 274 8.96 14.35 -20.32
CA PHE A 274 7.61 14.93 -20.29
C PHE A 274 6.53 13.83 -20.21
N ILE A 275 6.69 12.75 -20.98
CA ILE A 275 5.80 11.59 -20.93
C ILE A 275 5.80 10.97 -19.54
N ASN A 276 6.97 10.78 -18.91
CA ASN A 276 7.06 10.21 -17.55
C ASN A 276 6.27 11.05 -16.53
N VAL A 277 6.34 12.38 -16.59
CA VAL A 277 5.58 13.26 -15.67
C VAL A 277 4.08 13.13 -15.89
N ILE A 278 3.63 13.05 -17.14
CA ILE A 278 2.21 12.86 -17.46
C ILE A 278 1.75 11.48 -17.01
N GLN A 279 2.53 10.44 -17.29
CA GLN A 279 2.20 9.07 -16.92
C GLN A 279 2.10 8.91 -15.41
N ALA A 280 3.05 9.45 -14.65
CA ALA A 280 3.02 9.50 -13.18
C ALA A 280 1.77 10.20 -12.61
N SER A 281 1.08 11.03 -13.40
CA SER A 281 -0.15 11.70 -12.99
C SER A 281 -1.44 11.01 -13.39
N GLN A 282 -1.39 10.26 -14.49
CA GLN A 282 -2.52 9.52 -15.03
C GLN A 282 -2.65 8.15 -14.36
N ASP A 283 -1.52 7.56 -13.99
CA ASP A 283 -1.53 6.36 -13.19
C ASP A 283 -2.11 6.69 -11.81
N GLY A 284 -3.15 5.96 -11.40
CA GLY A 284 -3.68 6.02 -10.03
C GLY A 284 -2.68 5.60 -8.94
N THR A 285 -1.42 5.40 -9.31
CA THR A 285 -0.24 5.15 -8.48
C THR A 285 -0.08 6.19 -7.39
N ARG A 286 -0.29 7.48 -7.68
CA ARG A 286 -0.14 8.54 -6.67
C ARG A 286 -1.24 8.58 -5.60
N CYS A 287 -2.39 7.93 -5.84
CA CYS A 287 -3.33 7.66 -4.74
C CYS A 287 -2.80 6.60 -3.75
N ARG A 288 -1.86 5.75 -4.18
CA ARG A 288 -1.26 4.70 -3.34
C ARG A 288 -0.13 5.22 -2.46
N ASP A 289 0.42 6.36 -2.83
CA ASP A 289 1.41 7.04 -2.02
C ASP A 289 0.77 7.53 -0.72
N ILE A 290 1.51 7.29 0.35
CA ILE A 290 1.07 7.42 1.73
C ILE A 290 2.10 8.21 2.57
N GLY A 291 3.36 8.25 2.13
CA GLY A 291 4.43 8.94 2.85
C GLY A 291 4.14 10.44 2.98
N GLY A 292 4.22 10.95 4.20
CA GLY A 292 3.88 12.33 4.57
C GLY A 292 2.42 12.72 4.32
N LYS A 293 1.51 11.75 4.09
CA LYS A 293 0.07 12.02 3.86
C LYS A 293 -0.75 11.72 5.12
N LYS A 294 -1.82 12.51 5.29
CA LYS A 294 -2.81 12.28 6.34
C LYS A 294 -3.68 11.07 6.05
N VAL A 295 -3.72 10.12 6.97
CA VAL A 295 -4.50 8.87 6.86
C VAL A 295 -5.38 8.67 8.08
N GLY A 296 -6.67 8.42 7.87
CA GLY A 296 -7.60 8.12 8.95
C GLY A 296 -7.46 6.69 9.42
N VAL A 297 -7.35 6.49 10.73
CA VAL A 297 -7.21 5.18 11.36
C VAL A 297 -8.17 5.05 12.54
N SER A 298 -8.59 3.83 12.84
CA SER A 298 -9.48 3.57 13.98
C SER A 298 -8.69 3.51 15.27
N ASN A 299 -9.08 4.30 16.27
CA ASN A 299 -8.47 4.29 17.60
C ASN A 299 -8.60 2.92 18.30
N LYS A 300 -9.59 2.11 17.89
CA LYS A 300 -9.82 0.75 18.41
C LYS A 300 -8.82 -0.29 17.87
N ASN A 301 -8.06 0.03 16.81
CA ASN A 301 -7.11 -0.90 16.18
C ASN A 301 -5.67 -0.35 16.18
N PRO A 302 -4.86 -0.65 17.22
CA PRO A 302 -3.46 -0.25 17.29
C PRO A 302 -2.61 -0.76 16.13
N GLU A 303 -2.93 -1.92 15.54
CA GLU A 303 -2.17 -2.49 14.41
C GLU A 303 -2.16 -1.54 13.21
N THR A 304 -3.28 -0.85 12.94
CA THR A 304 -3.35 0.14 11.85
C THR A 304 -2.46 1.36 12.10
N HIS A 305 -2.18 1.70 13.36
CA HIS A 305 -1.28 2.79 13.70
C HIS A 305 0.17 2.40 13.40
N ILE A 306 0.56 1.17 13.75
CA ILE A 306 1.89 0.63 13.49
C ILE A 306 2.17 0.62 11.98
N VAL A 307 1.23 0.08 11.20
CA VAL A 307 1.35 0.05 9.73
C VAL A 307 1.40 1.45 9.12
N ALA A 308 0.63 2.40 9.64
CA ALA A 308 0.68 3.79 9.16
C ALA A 308 2.04 4.44 9.45
N MET A 309 2.60 4.24 10.65
CA MET A 309 3.92 4.75 11.02
C MET A 309 5.06 4.14 10.19
N GLU A 310 5.00 2.83 9.96
CA GLU A 310 6.01 2.11 9.15
C GLU A 310 6.05 2.60 7.69
N LEU A 311 4.92 3.10 7.20
CA LEU A 311 4.78 3.68 5.86
C LEU A 311 4.99 5.22 5.83
N ASP A 312 5.56 5.81 6.88
CA ASP A 312 5.82 7.25 7.00
C ASP A 312 4.55 8.13 6.85
N ALA A 313 3.40 7.63 7.29
CA ALA A 313 2.13 8.34 7.17
C ALA A 313 1.77 9.09 8.45
N ASP A 314 1.30 10.33 8.31
CA ASP A 314 0.66 11.07 9.40
C ASP A 314 -0.74 10.51 9.61
N PHE A 315 -1.05 9.96 10.78
CA PHE A 315 -2.38 9.37 11.00
C PHE A 315 -3.27 10.19 11.94
N VAL A 316 -4.56 10.22 11.61
CA VAL A 316 -5.62 10.87 12.38
C VAL A 316 -6.51 9.79 12.98
N LYS A 317 -6.62 9.76 14.30
CA LYS A 317 -7.41 8.75 15.03
C LYS A 317 -8.89 9.11 15.02
N PHE A 318 -9.73 8.12 14.73
CA PHE A 318 -11.18 8.20 14.83
C PHE A 318 -11.70 7.20 15.85
N ASN A 319 -12.65 7.61 16.69
CA ASN A 319 -13.26 6.71 17.67
C ASN A 319 -14.37 5.84 17.04
N ASN A 320 -15.08 6.41 16.07
CA ASN A 320 -16.21 5.78 15.40
C ASN A 320 -15.92 5.57 13.90
N LEU A 321 -16.22 4.38 13.40
CA LEU A 321 -16.07 4.08 11.97
C LEU A 321 -16.98 4.95 11.10
N ASP A 322 -18.18 5.29 11.59
CA ASP A 322 -19.15 6.12 10.86
C ASP A 322 -18.64 7.57 10.69
N GLU A 323 -17.99 8.14 11.71
CA GLU A 323 -17.36 9.48 11.65
C GLU A 323 -16.18 9.51 10.67
N MET A 324 -15.34 8.48 10.72
CA MET A 324 -14.22 8.29 9.79
C MET A 324 -14.70 8.21 8.34
N GLN A 325 -15.82 7.52 8.14
CA GLN A 325 -16.45 7.34 6.85
C GLN A 325 -17.08 8.64 6.32
N GLU A 326 -17.77 9.39 7.17
CA GLU A 326 -18.31 10.71 6.82
C GLU A 326 -17.18 11.66 6.41
N SER A 327 -16.10 11.70 7.19
CA SER A 327 -14.91 12.52 6.91
C SER A 327 -14.26 12.17 5.56
N LEU A 328 -14.19 10.88 5.22
CA LEU A 328 -13.71 10.42 3.90
C LEU A 328 -14.66 10.84 2.77
N SER A 329 -15.96 10.73 2.99
CA SER A 329 -16.99 11.04 1.98
C SER A 329 -17.05 12.54 1.66
N GLN A 330 -16.90 13.38 2.68
CA GLN A 330 -16.85 14.84 2.57
C GLN A 330 -15.52 15.35 2.00
N GLY A 331 -14.47 14.51 1.98
CA GLY A 331 -13.13 14.91 1.53
C GLY A 331 -12.38 15.75 2.57
N ILE A 332 -12.76 15.67 3.84
CA ILE A 332 -11.97 16.21 4.96
C ILE A 332 -10.67 15.42 5.05
N ILE A 333 -10.77 14.11 4.89
CA ILE A 333 -9.62 13.20 4.80
C ILE A 333 -9.63 12.46 3.46
N GLY A 334 -8.49 12.44 2.77
CA GLY A 334 -8.40 11.81 1.45
C GLY A 334 -8.24 10.30 1.50
N ARG A 335 -7.75 9.76 2.62
CA ARG A 335 -7.32 8.37 2.77
C ARG A 335 -7.71 7.85 4.14
N VAL A 336 -8.22 6.64 4.22
CA VAL A 336 -8.41 5.90 5.47
C VAL A 336 -7.80 4.51 5.34
N MET A 337 -7.30 4.00 6.45
CA MET A 337 -6.73 2.67 6.54
C MET A 337 -7.47 1.87 7.60
N VAL A 338 -7.95 0.71 7.19
CA VAL A 338 -8.71 -0.20 8.03
C VAL A 338 -8.26 -1.63 7.78
N ASP A 339 -8.51 -2.51 8.74
CA ASP A 339 -8.33 -3.95 8.57
C ASP A 339 -9.09 -4.46 7.33
N ARG A 340 -8.55 -5.46 6.63
CA ARG A 340 -9.09 -5.96 5.34
C ARG A 340 -10.55 -6.39 5.43
N ASN A 341 -10.96 -7.07 6.50
CA ASN A 341 -12.36 -7.47 6.68
C ASN A 341 -13.24 -6.26 7.06
N THR A 342 -12.70 -5.38 7.90
CA THR A 342 -13.32 -4.10 8.25
C THR A 342 -13.59 -3.24 7.01
N ALA A 343 -12.69 -3.29 6.02
CA ALA A 343 -12.82 -2.54 4.77
C ALA A 343 -14.06 -2.93 3.97
N PHE A 344 -14.40 -4.23 3.91
CA PHE A 344 -15.61 -4.69 3.22
C PHE A 344 -16.86 -4.17 3.93
N HIS A 345 -16.91 -4.27 5.25
CA HIS A 345 -18.03 -3.74 6.05
C HIS A 345 -18.17 -2.21 5.90
N PHE A 346 -17.04 -1.50 5.97
CA PHE A 346 -16.96 -0.05 5.82
C PHE A 346 -17.53 0.45 4.48
N LEU A 347 -17.29 -0.29 3.38
CA LEU A 347 -17.79 0.06 2.06
C LEU A 347 -19.26 -0.34 1.83
N ASP A 348 -19.74 -1.39 2.51
CA ASP A 348 -21.08 -1.95 2.30
C ASP A 348 -22.16 -1.16 3.07
N LYS A 349 -21.95 -0.93 4.37
CA LYS A 349 -22.93 -0.30 5.29
C LYS A 349 -23.41 1.08 4.82
N SER A 350 -22.57 1.77 4.06
CA SER A 350 -22.70 3.18 3.73
C SER A 350 -23.15 3.46 2.31
N GLY A 351 -23.39 2.42 1.52
CA GLY A 351 -23.61 2.57 0.08
C GLY A 351 -22.41 3.14 -0.67
N LEU A 352 -21.25 3.31 -0.01
CA LEU A 352 -20.02 3.81 -0.61
C LEU A 352 -19.50 2.90 -1.70
N LYS A 353 -19.85 1.61 -1.68
CA LYS A 353 -19.65 0.67 -2.78
C LYS A 353 -20.18 1.21 -4.12
N ARG A 354 -21.29 1.95 -4.10
CA ARG A 354 -21.89 2.59 -5.30
C ARG A 354 -21.26 3.94 -5.64
N ASN A 355 -20.61 4.60 -4.68
CA ASN A 355 -19.93 5.86 -4.91
C ASN A 355 -18.68 5.63 -5.77
N ARG A 356 -18.70 6.14 -7.00
CA ARG A 356 -17.56 6.01 -7.94
C ARG A 356 -16.30 6.74 -7.47
N GLN A 357 -16.42 7.64 -6.50
CA GLN A 357 -15.32 8.45 -5.98
C GLN A 357 -14.60 7.78 -4.81
N ILE A 358 -15.17 6.76 -4.19
CA ILE A 358 -14.54 6.04 -3.09
C ILE A 358 -14.15 4.65 -3.56
N ARG A 359 -12.87 4.33 -3.41
CA ARG A 359 -12.29 3.07 -3.86
C ARG A 359 -11.25 2.57 -2.88
N MET A 360 -11.21 1.26 -2.72
CA MET A 360 -10.06 0.56 -2.15
C MET A 360 -8.98 0.48 -3.23
N ILE A 361 -7.77 0.95 -2.95
CA ILE A 361 -6.71 1.10 -3.97
C ILE A 361 -5.47 0.26 -3.68
N ARG A 362 -5.22 -0.02 -2.39
CA ARG A 362 -4.03 -0.76 -1.96
C ARG A 362 -4.40 -1.68 -0.81
N ASN A 363 -3.94 -2.92 -0.92
CA ASN A 363 -3.88 -3.85 0.18
C ASN A 363 -2.43 -3.87 0.68
N ILE A 364 -2.25 -3.80 1.99
CA ILE A 364 -0.96 -3.91 2.66
C ILE A 364 -0.98 -5.24 3.37
N ASP A 365 -0.05 -6.12 3.01
CA ASP A 365 0.09 -7.42 3.64
C ASP A 365 0.82 -7.23 4.97
N TYR A 366 0.08 -7.36 6.05
CA TYR A 366 0.56 -7.24 7.42
C TYR A 366 -0.31 -8.14 8.28
N PRO A 367 0.11 -9.39 8.58
CA PRO A 367 -0.76 -10.34 9.25
C PRO A 367 -1.12 -9.84 10.66
N MET A 368 -2.38 -9.49 10.87
CA MET A 368 -2.89 -9.01 12.17
C MET A 368 -3.49 -10.17 12.94
N GLU A 369 -3.00 -10.38 14.15
CA GLU A 369 -3.40 -11.49 15.01
C GLU A 369 -4.41 -11.03 16.05
N TYR A 370 -5.56 -11.70 16.11
CA TYR A 370 -6.60 -11.45 17.08
C TYR A 370 -6.63 -12.60 18.09
N TYR A 371 -6.52 -12.25 19.36
CA TYR A 371 -6.47 -13.21 20.46
C TYR A 371 -7.77 -13.20 21.27
N LEU A 372 -8.09 -14.38 21.81
CA LEU A 372 -9.06 -14.57 22.88
C LEU A 372 -8.28 -14.67 24.19
N ALA A 373 -8.63 -13.84 25.17
CA ALA A 373 -8.18 -14.02 26.54
C ALA A 373 -9.21 -14.88 27.28
N HIS A 374 -8.72 -15.90 27.97
CA HIS A 374 -9.45 -16.66 28.98
C HIS A 374 -8.88 -16.34 30.35
N VAL A 375 -9.74 -16.15 31.34
CA VAL A 375 -9.37 -15.86 32.73
C VAL A 375 -9.61 -17.09 33.57
N SER A 376 -8.54 -17.61 34.17
CA SER A 376 -8.64 -18.67 35.16
C SER A 376 -9.02 -18.08 36.51
N HIS A 377 -10.01 -18.68 37.15
CA HIS A 377 -10.46 -18.34 38.50
C HIS A 377 -10.06 -19.44 39.47
N ASP A 378 -9.46 -19.06 40.61
CA ASP A 378 -9.31 -19.96 41.75
C ASP A 378 -10.70 -20.25 42.31
N VAL A 379 -11.18 -21.48 42.10
CA VAL A 379 -12.47 -21.94 42.64
C VAL A 379 -12.29 -22.27 44.13
N MET A 380 -12.18 -21.24 44.96
CA MET A 380 -12.37 -21.38 46.40
C MET A 380 -13.88 -21.42 46.66
N ALA A 381 -14.38 -22.60 47.06
CA ALA A 381 -15.75 -22.76 47.50
C ALA A 381 -16.02 -21.78 48.65
N SER A 382 -16.87 -20.78 48.40
CA SER A 382 -17.38 -19.92 49.46
C SER A 382 -18.27 -20.78 50.37
N PRO A 383 -18.02 -20.85 51.69
CA PRO A 383 -18.72 -21.78 52.58
C PRO A 383 -20.18 -21.38 52.88
N ASN A 384 -20.77 -20.45 52.12
CA ASN A 384 -22.11 -19.91 52.40
C ASN A 384 -23.20 -20.28 51.39
N ASP A 385 -22.90 -21.01 50.31
CA ASP A 385 -23.94 -21.50 49.39
C ASP A 385 -24.43 -22.88 49.84
N THR A 386 -25.16 -22.91 50.96
CA THR A 386 -25.84 -24.09 51.50
C THR A 386 -27.20 -24.31 50.83
N ASN A 387 -27.19 -24.66 49.54
CA ASN A 387 -28.37 -25.24 48.88
C ASN A 387 -27.92 -26.29 47.86
N ASP A 388 -28.19 -27.55 48.17
CA ASP A 388 -27.91 -28.80 47.43
C ASP A 388 -28.60 -28.91 46.04
N SER A 389 -28.53 -27.87 45.19
CA SER A 389 -29.13 -27.88 43.84
C SER A 389 -28.20 -27.40 42.71
N ASP A 390 -26.93 -27.09 42.99
CA ASP A 390 -26.03 -26.45 42.02
C ASP A 390 -24.65 -27.12 41.89
N ASP A 391 -24.49 -28.39 42.27
CA ASP A 391 -23.24 -29.15 42.03
C ASP A 391 -22.87 -29.18 40.54
N GLU A 392 -23.85 -29.30 39.65
CA GLU A 392 -23.64 -29.30 38.20
C GLU A 392 -23.26 -27.90 37.67
N VAL A 393 -23.81 -26.83 38.26
CA VAL A 393 -23.46 -25.44 37.92
C VAL A 393 -22.06 -25.10 38.44
N LEU A 394 -21.71 -25.56 39.64
CA LEU A 394 -20.37 -25.41 40.23
C LEU A 394 -19.34 -26.21 39.42
N ALA A 395 -19.65 -27.44 39.02
CA ALA A 395 -18.80 -28.24 38.13
C ALA A 395 -18.54 -27.54 36.79
N ARG A 396 -19.56 -26.93 36.18
CA ARG A 396 -19.40 -26.16 34.94
C ARG A 396 -18.58 -24.89 35.11
N LYS A 397 -18.69 -24.21 36.25
CA LYS A 397 -17.82 -23.06 36.57
C LYS A 397 -16.36 -23.49 36.74
N THR A 398 -16.11 -24.65 37.36
CA THR A 398 -14.76 -25.24 37.47
C THR A 398 -14.22 -25.68 36.11
N GLN A 399 -15.06 -26.26 35.24
CA GLN A 399 -14.67 -26.56 33.86
C GLN A 399 -14.30 -25.28 33.10
N LEU A 400 -15.07 -24.21 33.28
CA LEU A 400 -14.79 -22.91 32.67
C LEU A 400 -13.45 -22.33 33.12
N SER A 401 -13.08 -22.46 34.40
CA SER A 401 -11.82 -21.91 34.92
C SER A 401 -10.56 -22.66 34.45
N VAL A 402 -10.69 -23.93 34.05
CA VAL A 402 -9.58 -24.80 33.60
C VAL A 402 -9.49 -24.93 32.08
N CYS A 403 -10.54 -24.54 31.34
CA CYS A 403 -10.64 -24.71 29.88
C CYS A 403 -9.54 -23.99 29.05
N GLY A 404 -8.79 -23.06 29.64
CA GLY A 404 -7.79 -22.23 28.94
C GLY A 404 -6.77 -23.02 28.09
N GLU A 405 -6.17 -24.07 28.66
CA GLU A 405 -5.17 -24.88 27.94
C GLU A 405 -5.79 -25.67 26.78
N SER A 406 -7.00 -26.22 26.96
CA SER A 406 -7.73 -26.89 25.87
C SER A 406 -8.08 -25.92 24.73
N LEU A 407 -8.45 -24.67 25.06
CA LEU A 407 -8.68 -23.63 24.04
C LEU A 407 -7.40 -23.32 23.25
N LYS A 408 -6.25 -23.31 23.94
CA LYS A 408 -4.95 -23.04 23.34
C LYS A 408 -4.51 -24.15 22.39
N GLU A 409 -4.73 -25.41 22.77
CA GLU A 409 -4.44 -26.59 21.95
C GLU A 409 -5.25 -26.60 20.65
N LEU A 410 -6.55 -26.26 20.72
CA LEU A 410 -7.44 -26.17 19.56
C LEU A 410 -7.39 -24.82 18.81
N SER A 411 -6.40 -23.97 19.07
CA SER A 411 -6.30 -22.64 18.44
C SER A 411 -6.28 -22.69 16.90
N ALA A 412 -5.62 -23.71 16.32
CA ALA A 412 -5.58 -23.91 14.86
C ALA A 412 -6.97 -24.17 14.27
N ASP A 413 -7.80 -24.94 14.97
CA ASP A 413 -9.16 -25.27 14.54
C ASP A 413 -10.07 -24.05 14.58
N VAL A 414 -9.96 -23.22 15.63
CA VAL A 414 -10.70 -21.95 15.72
C VAL A 414 -10.38 -21.06 14.54
N MET A 415 -9.10 -20.89 14.25
CA MET A 415 -8.65 -20.04 13.15
C MET A 415 -9.19 -20.54 11.81
N ALA A 416 -9.18 -21.86 11.58
CA ALA A 416 -9.73 -22.46 10.37
C ALA A 416 -11.23 -22.19 10.23
N VAL A 417 -12.01 -22.45 11.29
CA VAL A 417 -13.47 -22.24 11.31
C VAL A 417 -13.82 -20.76 11.14
N ALA A 418 -13.10 -19.86 11.81
CA ALA A 418 -13.33 -18.43 11.73
C ALA A 418 -12.98 -17.88 10.33
N LYS A 419 -11.89 -18.38 9.71
CA LYS A 419 -11.50 -18.02 8.34
C LYS A 419 -12.52 -18.46 7.29
N ASP A 420 -13.04 -19.68 7.42
CA ASP A 420 -14.09 -20.18 6.52
C ASP A 420 -15.39 -19.38 6.67
N THR A 421 -15.77 -19.07 7.92
CA THR A 421 -16.96 -18.25 8.21
C THR A 421 -16.83 -16.84 7.64
N ALA A 422 -15.65 -16.23 7.78
CA ALA A 422 -15.33 -14.93 7.18
C ALA A 422 -15.43 -14.97 5.65
N LYS A 423 -14.91 -16.03 5.02
CA LYS A 423 -14.94 -16.21 3.56
C LYS A 423 -16.37 -16.26 3.01
N GLU A 424 -17.26 -16.97 3.68
CA GLU A 424 -18.67 -17.10 3.28
C GLU A 424 -19.47 -15.80 3.50
N GLN A 425 -19.23 -15.10 4.61
CA GLN A 425 -20.03 -13.93 4.98
C GLN A 425 -19.53 -12.60 4.39
N LEU A 426 -18.24 -12.51 4.03
CA LEU A 426 -17.62 -11.24 3.62
C LEU A 426 -17.27 -11.15 2.12
N ILE A 427 -17.28 -12.25 1.34
CA ILE A 427 -16.77 -12.25 -0.03
C ILE A 427 -17.89 -12.45 -1.06
N PRO A 428 -18.18 -11.40 -1.87
CA PRO A 428 -17.97 -11.57 -3.30
C PRO A 428 -17.44 -10.27 -3.91
N ALA A 429 -16.12 -10.13 -4.03
CA ALA A 429 -15.49 -9.32 -5.09
C ALA A 429 -13.98 -9.55 -5.08
N GLU A 430 -13.46 -10.14 -6.15
CA GLU A 430 -12.05 -9.99 -6.50
C GLU A 430 -11.78 -8.51 -6.80
N LEU A 431 -10.93 -7.89 -6.00
CA LEU A 431 -10.40 -6.57 -6.32
C LEU A 431 -9.14 -6.74 -7.16
N LYS A 432 -9.14 -6.15 -8.36
CA LYS A 432 -7.97 -6.03 -9.22
C LYS A 432 -6.92 -5.16 -8.50
N THR A 433 -5.92 -5.78 -7.90
CA THR A 433 -4.69 -5.11 -7.46
C THR A 433 -3.79 -4.97 -8.69
N ALA A 434 -3.56 -3.74 -9.15
CA ALA A 434 -2.50 -3.49 -10.14
C ALA A 434 -1.15 -3.43 -9.42
N ASP A 435 -0.27 -4.39 -9.69
CA ASP A 435 1.15 -4.36 -9.28
C ASP A 435 1.91 -3.25 -10.01
N LEU A 436 2.99 -2.77 -9.39
CA LEU A 436 3.87 -1.73 -9.94
C LEU A 436 5.30 -2.24 -10.09
N SER A 437 5.85 -1.94 -11.26
CA SER A 437 7.27 -1.91 -11.58
C SER A 437 7.89 -0.58 -11.15
N ASP A 438 9.12 -0.63 -10.63
CA ASP A 438 9.92 0.50 -10.19
C ASP A 438 10.20 1.53 -11.28
N GLU A 439 10.09 2.82 -10.92
CA GLU A 439 10.46 3.96 -11.76
C GLU A 439 11.98 4.20 -11.73
N MET A 440 12.57 4.38 -12.91
CA MET A 440 13.97 4.80 -13.08
C MET A 440 14.16 6.28 -12.71
N GLU A 441 15.09 6.57 -11.80
CA GLU A 441 15.56 7.93 -11.53
C GLU A 441 16.25 8.53 -12.77
N GLY A 442 15.69 9.62 -13.28
CA GLY A 442 16.18 10.30 -14.49
C GLY A 442 17.43 11.16 -14.25
N LEU A 443 18.30 11.19 -15.26
CA LEU A 443 19.60 11.89 -15.35
C LEU A 443 19.55 13.43 -15.13
N PHE A 444 18.36 14.04 -15.05
CA PHE A 444 18.15 15.50 -14.99
C PHE A 444 17.19 15.92 -13.86
N SER A 445 17.32 15.30 -12.68
CA SER A 445 16.57 15.69 -11.48
C SER A 445 17.06 17.05 -10.91
N THR A 446 16.13 17.91 -10.50
CA THR A 446 16.39 19.24 -9.91
C THR A 446 17.23 19.20 -8.64
N GLY A 447 17.26 18.07 -7.94
CA GLY A 447 18.08 17.85 -6.75
C GLY A 447 19.52 17.42 -7.05
N SER A 448 19.83 17.00 -8.28
CA SER A 448 21.12 16.41 -8.60
C SER A 448 22.25 17.45 -8.67
N GLN A 449 23.32 17.20 -7.93
CA GLN A 449 24.55 18.00 -7.98
C GLN A 449 25.15 18.03 -9.40
N MET A 450 24.98 16.93 -10.16
CA MET A 450 25.48 16.80 -11.52
C MET A 450 24.77 17.76 -12.48
N THR A 451 23.45 17.92 -12.35
CA THR A 451 22.67 18.85 -13.19
C THR A 451 23.09 20.30 -12.95
N LYS A 452 23.33 20.68 -11.69
CA LYS A 452 23.83 22.02 -11.34
C LYS A 452 25.22 22.29 -11.92
N PHE A 453 26.13 21.32 -11.81
CA PHE A 453 27.47 21.42 -12.37
C PHE A 453 27.45 21.60 -13.88
N ILE A 454 26.66 20.80 -14.60
CA ILE A 454 26.52 20.88 -16.06
C ILE A 454 25.99 22.26 -16.49
N LEU A 455 24.93 22.76 -15.84
CA LEU A 455 24.37 24.07 -16.16
C LEU A 455 25.37 25.21 -15.91
N LEU A 456 26.09 25.18 -14.79
CA LEU A 456 27.12 26.18 -14.48
C LEU A 456 28.29 26.11 -15.48
N ALA A 457 28.70 24.91 -15.89
CA ALA A 457 29.75 24.73 -16.88
C ALA A 457 29.33 25.28 -18.25
N LEU A 458 28.12 24.96 -18.72
CA LEU A 458 27.59 25.47 -19.99
C LEU A 458 27.42 26.99 -19.96
N LEU A 459 26.92 27.54 -18.86
CA LEU A 459 26.83 28.99 -18.67
C LEU A 459 28.21 29.65 -18.67
N GLY A 460 29.21 29.04 -18.03
CA GLY A 460 30.60 29.48 -18.04
C GLY A 460 31.20 29.48 -19.45
N ILE A 461 30.99 28.41 -20.22
CA ILE A 461 31.43 28.32 -21.62
C ILE A 461 30.75 29.38 -22.48
N LEU A 462 29.44 29.55 -22.35
CA LEU A 462 28.69 30.53 -23.13
C LEU A 462 29.13 31.96 -22.81
N THR A 463 29.26 32.31 -21.53
CA THR A 463 29.72 33.64 -21.10
C THR A 463 31.13 33.93 -21.58
N PHE A 464 32.05 32.95 -21.49
CA PHE A 464 33.39 33.05 -22.04
C PHE A 464 33.40 33.31 -23.56
N LEU A 465 32.61 32.53 -24.32
CA LEU A 465 32.46 32.72 -25.76
C LEU A 465 31.89 34.08 -26.13
N MET A 466 30.91 34.59 -25.35
CA MET A 466 30.32 35.92 -25.55
C MET A 466 31.33 37.04 -25.29
N ILE A 467 32.15 36.92 -24.24
CA ILE A 467 33.21 37.90 -23.93
C ILE A 467 34.24 37.93 -25.07
N ILE A 468 34.70 36.76 -25.52
CA ILE A 468 35.65 36.67 -26.63
C ILE A 468 35.07 37.24 -27.91
N GLY A 469 33.82 36.92 -28.24
CA GLY A 469 33.15 37.44 -29.44
C GLY A 469 33.04 38.97 -29.43
N LYS A 470 32.74 39.56 -28.27
CA LYS A 470 32.72 41.02 -28.09
C LYS A 470 34.10 41.65 -28.21
N LEU A 471 35.13 41.06 -27.58
CA LEU A 471 36.51 41.52 -27.71
C LEU A 471 37.00 41.45 -29.15
N TRP A 472 36.63 40.38 -29.87
CA TRP A 472 36.91 40.22 -31.29
C TRP A 472 36.23 41.30 -32.15
N GLU A 473 34.98 41.63 -31.87
CA GLU A 473 34.24 42.69 -32.56
C GLU A 473 34.88 44.08 -32.34
N VAL A 474 35.33 44.37 -31.11
CA VAL A 474 36.07 45.61 -30.80
C VAL A 474 37.40 45.64 -31.55
N TYR A 475 38.17 44.54 -31.51
CA TYR A 475 39.47 44.45 -32.20
C TYR A 475 39.33 44.64 -33.72
N THR A 476 38.32 44.02 -34.33
CA THR A 476 38.07 44.12 -35.78
C THR A 476 37.55 45.49 -36.20
N ASN A 477 36.78 46.18 -35.36
CA ASN A 477 36.36 47.56 -35.61
C ASN A 477 37.53 48.57 -35.49
N CYS A 478 38.52 48.32 -34.63
CA CYS A 478 39.69 49.19 -34.46
C CYS A 478 40.76 49.08 -35.56
N LYS A 479 40.74 48.05 -36.43
CA LYS A 479 41.63 47.94 -37.60
C LYS A 479 40.86 48.13 -38.92
N PRO A 480 40.70 49.37 -39.42
CA PRO A 480 39.91 49.65 -40.63
C PRO A 480 40.55 49.18 -41.95
N THR A 481 41.78 48.65 -41.95
CA THR A 481 42.57 48.39 -43.16
C THR A 481 42.15 47.18 -44.00
N VAL A 482 41.30 46.27 -43.49
CA VAL A 482 40.89 45.07 -44.25
C VAL A 482 39.60 45.30 -45.07
N ARG A 483 38.78 46.31 -44.74
CA ARG A 483 37.48 46.52 -45.39
C ARG A 483 37.54 47.30 -46.71
N LYS A 484 38.63 48.07 -46.96
CA LYS A 484 38.78 48.88 -48.18
C LYS A 484 39.33 48.13 -49.41
N LYS A 485 39.98 46.97 -49.25
CA LYS A 485 40.71 46.31 -50.37
C LYS A 485 39.88 45.39 -51.28
N ARG A 486 38.57 45.22 -51.06
CA ARG A 486 37.69 44.35 -51.90
C ARG A 486 36.49 45.02 -52.56
N LYS A 487 36.26 46.33 -52.35
CA LYS A 487 35.21 47.08 -53.07
C LYS A 487 35.70 47.83 -54.32
N GLY A 488 36.99 47.77 -54.65
CA GLY A 488 37.54 48.31 -55.90
C GLY A 488 38.25 47.20 -56.66
N ASN A 489 37.52 46.49 -57.52
CA ASN A 489 37.99 45.80 -58.73
C ASN A 489 36.82 45.01 -59.35
N TYR A 490 35.75 45.72 -59.70
CA TYR A 490 34.77 45.30 -60.70
C TYR A 490 34.18 46.56 -61.33
N PHE A 491 35.00 47.26 -62.11
CA PHE A 491 34.57 48.14 -63.20
C PHE A 491 35.72 48.25 -64.19
N LEU A 492 35.42 48.03 -65.47
CA LEU A 492 36.24 48.18 -66.69
C LEU A 492 37.17 47.01 -67.04
N ASN A 493 36.69 46.03 -67.82
CA ASN A 493 36.69 46.08 -69.29
C ASN A 493 35.74 45.02 -69.87
#